data_AF-A0A7W1BL53-F1
#
_entry.id   AF-A0A7W1BL53-F1
#
_cell.length_a   1.000
_cell.length_b   1.000
_cell.length_c   1.000
_cell.angle_alpha   90.00
_cell.angle_beta   90.00
_cell.angle_gamma   90.00
#
_symmetry.space_group_name_H-M   'P 1'
#
loop_
_entity.id
_entity.type
_entity.pdbx_description
1 polymer ?
#
loop_
_entity_poly.entity_id
_entity_poly.type
_entity_poly.pdbx_seq_one_letter_code
_entity_poly.pdbx_strand_id
1 'polypeptide(L)'
;MRCFPAHLLVALSAVIPAEAQTAPARQTDADAYTRYELLAPGSGRFRIIYDVSATTLGATLYFNAIRKGSVATDEAVIDRMTGKPLAFDIVRGAVARAGGVTGADTTSEYIRVKLARPVPREGEVRIRIDKTYRDTASYFAQEGLLVFSRPLGIKRNAVVLPAGYELVSCNYPSQVFTEPDGRIAISYINAGPAEVPLSVKARRLP
;
A
#
# COMPACT_ATOMS: atom_id res chain seq x y z
N MET A 1 13.36 0.24 84.93
CA MET A 1 12.21 0.62 84.07
C MET A 1 12.43 2.01 83.51
N ARG A 2 12.82 2.12 82.23
CA ARG A 2 12.71 3.36 81.44
C ARG A 2 12.32 2.96 80.02
N CYS A 3 11.11 3.33 79.61
CA CYS A 3 10.57 3.14 78.25
C CYS A 3 11.31 4.05 77.26
N PHE A 4 11.67 3.51 76.09
CA PHE A 4 12.04 4.28 74.90
C PHE A 4 10.83 4.40 73.96
N PRO A 5 10.65 5.52 73.25
CA PRO A 5 9.51 5.70 72.35
C PRO A 5 9.76 4.97 71.02
N ALA A 6 8.73 4.34 70.49
CA ALA A 6 8.73 3.76 69.16
C ALA A 6 8.56 4.86 68.10
N HIS A 7 9.55 5.03 67.24
CA HIS A 7 9.44 5.89 66.06
C HIS A 7 8.70 5.13 64.95
N LEU A 8 7.52 5.61 64.59
CA LEU A 8 6.72 5.11 63.47
C LEU A 8 7.33 5.62 62.15
N LEU A 9 7.93 4.72 61.37
CA LEU A 9 8.39 5.01 60.02
C LEU A 9 7.20 4.90 59.06
N VAL A 10 6.73 6.03 58.53
CA VAL A 10 5.74 6.05 57.44
C VAL A 10 6.48 5.90 56.12
N ALA A 11 6.36 4.73 55.49
CA ALA A 11 6.84 4.51 54.13
C ALA A 11 5.87 5.17 53.13
N LEU A 12 6.31 6.26 52.50
CA LEU A 12 5.59 6.90 51.40
C LEU A 12 5.84 6.10 50.11
N SER A 13 4.89 5.24 49.73
CA SER A 13 4.93 4.56 48.43
C SER A 13 4.66 5.56 47.31
N ALA A 14 5.68 5.90 46.53
CA ALA A 14 5.52 6.69 45.31
C ALA A 14 4.78 5.87 44.26
N VAL A 15 3.53 6.23 43.98
CA VAL A 15 2.77 5.68 42.85
C VAL A 15 3.32 6.33 41.58
N ILE A 16 4.13 5.60 40.81
CA ILE A 16 4.54 6.03 39.47
C ILE A 16 3.28 5.91 38.58
N PRO A 17 2.80 7.01 37.96
CA PRO A 17 1.70 6.91 37.02
C PRO A 17 2.16 6.06 35.82
N ALA A 18 1.41 4.99 35.53
CA ALA A 18 1.58 4.25 34.29
C ALA A 18 1.36 5.23 33.13
N GLU A 19 2.35 5.37 32.24
CA GLU A 19 2.18 6.11 31.00
C GLU A 19 0.96 5.53 30.27
N ALA A 20 -0.09 6.34 30.14
CA ALA A 20 -1.24 6.00 29.33
C ALA A 20 -0.73 5.83 27.89
N GLN A 21 -0.60 4.57 27.45
CA GLN A 21 -0.16 4.25 26.11
C GLN A 21 -1.21 4.80 25.14
N THR A 22 -0.91 5.99 24.62
CA THR A 22 -1.82 6.70 23.73
C THR A 22 -2.03 5.84 22.51
N ALA A 23 -3.29 5.59 22.15
CA ALA A 23 -3.59 4.80 20.96
C ALA A 23 -2.85 5.37 19.75
N PRO A 24 -2.27 4.52 18.89
CA PRO A 24 -1.54 4.98 17.71
C PRO A 24 -2.43 5.91 16.88
N ALA A 25 -1.85 7.00 16.37
CA ALA A 25 -2.57 7.87 15.46
C ALA A 25 -3.03 7.07 14.24
N ARG A 26 -4.28 7.29 13.82
CA ARG A 26 -4.83 6.66 12.62
C ARG A 26 -3.93 6.99 11.42
N GLN A 27 -3.51 5.96 10.67
CA GLN A 27 -2.78 6.17 9.43
C GLN A 27 -3.68 6.92 8.44
N THR A 28 -3.10 7.95 7.83
CA THR A 28 -3.68 8.79 6.80
C THR A 28 -2.69 8.91 5.66
N ASP A 29 -3.23 9.00 4.45
CA ASP A 29 -2.46 9.24 3.25
C ASP A 29 -3.20 10.16 2.29
N ALA A 30 -2.42 10.69 1.36
CA ALA A 30 -2.88 11.49 0.25
C ALA A 30 -2.17 11.03 -1.03
N ASP A 31 -2.69 11.53 -2.14
CA ASP A 31 -2.04 11.39 -3.43
C ASP A 31 -1.75 9.97 -3.94
N ALA A 32 -2.52 8.98 -3.49
CA ALA A 32 -2.38 7.62 -3.99
C ALA A 32 -2.53 7.55 -5.53
N TYR A 33 -1.55 6.94 -6.18
CA TYR A 33 -1.55 6.58 -7.60
C TYR A 33 -0.99 5.16 -7.74
N THR A 34 -1.68 4.31 -8.51
CA THR A 34 -1.19 2.96 -8.80
C THR A 34 -1.09 2.71 -10.29
N ARG A 35 0.08 2.27 -10.72
CA ARG A 35 0.32 1.78 -12.08
C ARG A 35 0.51 0.28 -12.06
N TYR A 36 -0.25 -0.41 -12.90
CA TYR A 36 -0.18 -1.85 -13.13
C TYR A 36 0.45 -2.09 -14.51
N GLU A 37 1.68 -2.59 -14.55
CA GLU A 37 2.29 -3.02 -15.82
C GLU A 37 2.09 -4.52 -15.98
N LEU A 38 1.29 -4.91 -16.97
CA LEU A 38 1.07 -6.31 -17.31
C LEU A 38 2.38 -6.88 -17.86
N LEU A 39 2.91 -7.93 -17.21
CA LEU A 39 4.12 -8.61 -17.67
C LEU A 39 3.75 -9.66 -18.72
N ALA A 40 4.64 -10.63 -18.96
CA ALA A 40 4.48 -11.66 -20.00
C ALA A 40 3.03 -12.19 -20.10
N PRO A 41 2.40 -12.18 -21.29
CA PRO A 41 1.05 -12.66 -21.49
C PRO A 41 0.85 -14.08 -20.93
N GLY A 42 -0.26 -14.33 -20.22
CA GLY A 42 -0.56 -15.63 -19.62
C GLY A 42 0.24 -15.97 -18.35
N SER A 43 1.18 -15.14 -17.91
CA SER A 43 1.99 -15.41 -16.70
C SER A 43 1.22 -15.25 -15.39
N GLY A 44 0.10 -14.51 -15.42
CA GLY A 44 -0.56 -14.00 -14.22
C GLY A 44 0.30 -13.00 -13.44
N ARG A 45 1.39 -12.49 -14.01
CA ARG A 45 2.29 -11.54 -13.35
C ARG A 45 2.05 -10.10 -13.82
N PHE A 46 2.01 -9.17 -12.88
CA PHE A 46 1.99 -7.74 -13.17
C PHE A 46 2.79 -6.97 -12.12
N ARG A 47 3.55 -5.97 -12.57
CA ARG A 47 4.28 -5.06 -11.69
C ARG A 47 3.33 -3.97 -11.21
N ILE A 48 3.45 -3.60 -9.95
CA ILE A 48 2.66 -2.56 -9.30
C ILE A 48 3.64 -1.49 -8.84
N ILE A 49 3.50 -0.30 -9.41
CA ILE A 49 4.17 0.90 -8.93
C ILE A 49 3.12 1.72 -8.19
N TYR A 50 3.23 1.75 -6.87
CA TYR A 50 2.33 2.48 -5.99
C TYR A 50 3.04 3.70 -5.40
N ASP A 51 2.58 4.88 -5.79
CA ASP A 51 3.04 6.15 -5.23
C ASP A 51 2.00 6.68 -4.24
N VAL A 52 2.47 7.14 -3.08
CA VAL A 52 1.60 7.67 -2.03
C VAL A 52 2.33 8.66 -1.11
N SER A 53 1.58 9.61 -0.56
CA SER A 53 2.03 10.51 0.50
C SER A 53 1.54 10.03 1.87
N ALA A 54 2.44 9.72 2.79
CA ALA A 54 2.09 9.52 4.21
C ALA A 54 1.86 10.88 4.88
N THR A 55 0.72 11.06 5.55
CA THR A 55 0.28 12.37 6.10
C THR A 55 -0.01 12.35 7.60
N THR A 56 0.19 11.22 8.28
CA THR A 56 -0.03 11.11 9.72
C THR A 56 1.08 11.81 10.50
N LEU A 57 0.77 12.93 11.16
CA LEU A 57 1.72 13.76 11.90
C LEU A 57 2.66 12.92 12.79
N GLY A 58 3.96 13.09 12.62
CA GLY A 58 4.99 12.42 13.42
C GLY A 58 5.17 10.93 13.13
N ALA A 59 4.37 10.32 12.24
CA ALA A 59 4.52 8.92 11.91
C ALA A 59 5.90 8.64 11.32
N THR A 60 6.51 7.56 11.79
CA THR A 60 7.80 7.04 11.30
C THR A 60 7.62 5.73 10.51
N LEU A 61 6.39 5.23 10.44
CA LEU A 61 6.00 4.01 9.77
C LEU A 61 4.85 4.29 8.79
N TYR A 62 4.81 3.55 7.69
CA TYR A 62 3.67 3.49 6.78
C TYR A 62 3.36 2.04 6.42
N PHE A 63 2.09 1.69 6.31
CA PHE A 63 1.63 0.33 6.05
C PHE A 63 0.85 0.26 4.74
N ASN A 64 1.21 -0.70 3.89
CA ASN A 64 0.49 -1.01 2.65
C ASN A 64 0.04 -2.47 2.65
N ALA A 65 -1.23 -2.73 2.35
CA ALA A 65 -1.76 -4.09 2.33
C ALA A 65 -1.18 -4.91 1.18
N ILE A 66 -0.87 -6.17 1.46
CA ILE A 66 -0.66 -7.21 0.45
C ILE A 66 -2.01 -7.88 0.20
N ARG A 67 -2.39 -7.98 -1.07
CA ARG A 67 -3.73 -8.47 -1.42
C ARG A 67 -3.78 -9.98 -1.28
N LYS A 68 -4.76 -10.48 -0.54
CA LYS A 68 -5.05 -11.92 -0.50
C LYS A 68 -5.27 -12.48 -1.90
N GLY A 69 -4.73 -13.67 -2.14
CA GLY A 69 -4.77 -14.33 -3.45
C GLY A 69 -3.64 -13.92 -4.39
N SER A 70 -2.85 -12.90 -4.06
CA SER A 70 -1.65 -12.52 -4.80
C SER A 70 -0.39 -13.00 -4.08
N VAL A 71 0.58 -13.51 -4.84
CA VAL A 71 1.95 -13.74 -4.35
C VAL A 71 2.79 -12.52 -4.70
N ALA A 72 3.29 -11.81 -3.70
CA ALA A 72 4.16 -10.65 -3.86
C ALA A 72 5.63 -11.08 -3.94
N THR A 73 6.38 -10.43 -4.83
CA THR A 73 7.82 -10.65 -5.08
C THR A 73 8.44 -9.33 -5.55
N ASP A 74 9.77 -9.27 -5.58
CA ASP A 74 10.54 -8.14 -6.11
C ASP A 74 10.21 -6.80 -5.43
N GLU A 75 9.90 -6.82 -4.14
CA GLU A 75 9.51 -5.63 -3.40
C GLU A 75 10.67 -4.67 -3.18
N ALA A 76 10.43 -3.39 -3.46
CA ALA A 76 11.32 -2.30 -3.13
C ALA A 76 10.51 -1.09 -2.68
N VAL A 77 11.07 -0.32 -1.75
CA VAL A 77 10.45 0.92 -1.28
C VAL A 77 11.45 2.05 -1.40
N ILE A 78 11.01 3.19 -1.94
CA ILE A 78 11.88 4.33 -2.26
C ILE A 78 11.29 5.59 -1.64
N ASP A 79 12.13 6.38 -0.95
CA ASP A 79 11.77 7.75 -0.55
C ASP A 79 11.81 8.65 -1.79
N ARG A 80 10.68 9.24 -2.15
CA ARG A 80 10.56 10.02 -3.40
C ARG A 80 11.25 11.37 -3.36
N MET A 81 11.63 11.85 -2.18
CA MET A 81 12.42 13.07 -2.04
C MET A 81 13.89 12.84 -2.37
N THR A 82 14.48 11.76 -1.88
CA THR A 82 15.93 11.49 -2.00
C THR A 82 16.28 10.46 -3.07
N GLY A 83 15.31 9.66 -3.52
CA GLY A 83 15.54 8.51 -4.41
C GLY A 83 16.19 7.30 -3.71
N LYS A 84 16.42 7.37 -2.40
CA LYS A 84 17.09 6.29 -1.65
C LYS A 84 16.11 5.17 -1.26
N PRO A 85 16.57 3.91 -1.18
CA PRO A 85 15.79 2.82 -0.64
C PRO A 85 15.36 3.06 0.82
N LEU A 86 14.16 2.60 1.17
CA LEU A 86 13.65 2.56 2.54
C LEU A 86 13.64 1.13 3.07
N ALA A 87 13.96 0.97 4.35
CA ALA A 87 13.81 -0.32 5.02
C ALA A 87 12.33 -0.66 5.18
N PHE A 88 11.98 -1.92 4.96
CA PHE A 88 10.64 -2.45 5.18
C PHE A 88 10.69 -3.90 5.62
N ASP A 89 9.60 -4.37 6.22
CA ASP A 89 9.37 -5.77 6.53
C ASP A 89 7.91 -6.15 6.28
N ILE A 90 7.63 -7.45 6.18
CA ILE A 90 6.27 -7.96 6.04
C ILE A 90 5.73 -8.33 7.42
N VAL A 91 4.58 -7.76 7.78
CA VAL A 91 3.94 -7.97 9.07
C VAL A 91 2.51 -8.46 8.92
N ARG A 92 1.99 -9.12 9.95
CA ARG A 92 0.58 -9.51 10.03
C ARG A 92 -0.32 -8.30 10.28
N GLY A 93 -1.58 -8.40 9.86
CA GLY A 93 -2.55 -7.32 10.01
C GLY A 93 -2.82 -6.87 11.45
N ALA A 94 -2.58 -7.71 12.46
CA ALA A 94 -2.62 -7.28 13.86
C ALA A 94 -1.59 -6.18 14.16
N VAL A 95 -0.38 -6.30 13.62
CA VAL A 95 0.68 -5.28 13.75
C VAL A 95 0.29 -4.01 12.98
N ALA A 96 -0.26 -4.15 11.77
CA ALA A 96 -0.73 -3.01 10.98
C ALA A 96 -1.87 -2.26 11.69
N ARG A 97 -2.81 -2.99 12.30
CA ARG A 97 -3.90 -2.41 13.10
C ARG A 97 -3.37 -1.64 14.31
N ALA A 98 -2.44 -2.26 15.05
CA ALA A 98 -1.73 -1.60 16.15
C ALA A 98 -0.81 -0.46 15.68
N GLY A 99 -0.51 -0.37 14.39
CA GLY A 99 0.20 0.72 13.75
C GLY A 99 -0.70 1.82 13.19
N GLY A 100 -2.02 1.77 13.43
CA GLY A 100 -2.97 2.81 13.03
C GLY A 100 -3.74 2.55 11.73
N VAL A 101 -3.54 1.41 11.06
CA VAL A 101 -4.32 1.06 9.86
C VAL A 101 -5.75 0.69 10.25
N THR A 102 -6.70 1.58 9.90
CA THR A 102 -8.12 1.38 10.20
C THR A 102 -8.67 0.17 9.45
N GLY A 103 -9.38 -0.71 10.15
CA GLY A 103 -10.03 -1.88 9.53
C GLY A 103 -9.04 -2.93 8.99
N ALA A 104 -7.76 -2.86 9.35
CA ALA A 104 -6.77 -3.82 8.89
C ALA A 104 -7.23 -5.26 9.18
N ASP A 105 -7.37 -6.05 8.13
CA ASP A 105 -7.66 -7.48 8.21
C ASP A 105 -6.48 -8.19 8.87
N THR A 106 -6.70 -8.77 10.05
CA THR A 106 -5.68 -9.42 10.87
C THR A 106 -5.12 -10.69 10.25
N THR A 107 -5.83 -11.27 9.30
CA THR A 107 -5.41 -12.48 8.58
C THR A 107 -4.60 -12.16 7.32
N SER A 108 -4.55 -10.88 6.92
CA SER A 108 -3.76 -10.40 5.79
C SER A 108 -2.34 -9.98 6.20
N GLU A 109 -1.48 -9.81 5.20
CA GLU A 109 -0.11 -9.32 5.35
C GLU A 109 0.00 -7.88 4.85
N TYR A 110 0.96 -7.14 5.41
CA TYR A 110 1.19 -5.73 5.13
C TYR A 110 2.70 -5.49 4.98
N ILE A 111 3.07 -4.68 4.00
CA ILE A 111 4.39 -4.07 3.93
C ILE A 111 4.42 -2.95 4.97
N ARG A 112 5.26 -3.08 6.00
CA ARG A 112 5.55 -2.02 6.96
C ARG A 112 6.84 -1.32 6.54
N VAL A 113 6.71 -0.07 6.13
CA VAL A 113 7.80 0.78 5.67
C VAL A 113 8.31 1.62 6.84
N LYS A 114 9.62 1.69 7.04
CA LYS A 114 10.27 2.69 7.89
C LYS A 114 10.53 3.95 7.06
N LEU A 115 9.87 5.05 7.40
CA LEU A 115 10.04 6.33 6.71
C LEU A 115 11.44 6.90 6.99
N ALA A 116 12.03 7.58 6.01
CA ALA A 116 13.35 8.22 6.15
C ALA A 116 13.37 9.34 7.21
N ARG A 117 12.21 9.90 7.52
CA ARG A 117 11.99 10.97 8.48
C ARG A 117 10.55 10.89 8.99
N PRO A 118 10.27 11.38 10.21
CA PRO A 118 8.89 11.56 10.67
C PRO A 118 8.12 12.46 9.71
N VAL A 119 6.83 12.21 9.55
CA VAL A 119 5.94 13.13 8.81
C VAL A 119 5.92 14.49 9.51
N PRO A 120 6.30 15.58 8.84
CA PRO A 120 6.36 16.91 9.46
C PRO A 120 4.96 17.47 9.73
N ARG A 121 4.89 18.48 10.61
CA ARG A 121 3.67 19.29 10.78
C ARG A 121 3.33 20.01 9.48
N GLU A 122 2.05 19.98 9.09
CA GLU A 122 1.55 20.52 7.82
C GLU A 122 2.30 20.02 6.57
N GLY A 123 2.79 18.78 6.57
CA GLY A 123 3.48 18.22 5.42
C GLY A 123 3.33 16.71 5.29
N GLU A 124 4.13 16.14 4.39
CA GLU A 124 3.98 14.75 3.96
C GLU A 124 5.34 14.09 3.65
N VAL A 125 5.35 12.76 3.67
CA VAL A 125 6.47 11.95 3.18
C VAL A 125 5.99 11.13 1.99
N ARG A 126 6.51 11.43 0.81
CA ARG A 126 6.19 10.71 -0.43
C ARG A 126 7.06 9.46 -0.56
N ILE A 127 6.42 8.32 -0.78
CA ILE A 127 7.08 7.04 -0.99
C ILE A 127 6.58 6.38 -2.27
N ARG A 128 7.42 5.51 -2.83
CA ARG A 128 7.04 4.55 -3.88
C ARG A 128 7.24 3.14 -3.36
N ILE A 129 6.23 2.32 -3.51
CA ILE A 129 6.30 0.87 -3.31
C ILE A 129 6.23 0.23 -4.69
N ASP A 130 7.29 -0.47 -5.05
CA ASP A 130 7.40 -1.27 -6.24
C ASP A 130 7.30 -2.74 -5.85
N LYS A 131 6.47 -3.51 -6.54
CA LYS A 131 6.28 -4.94 -6.26
C LYS A 131 5.70 -5.66 -7.46
N THR A 132 6.05 -6.91 -7.62
CA THR A 132 5.46 -7.79 -8.63
C THR A 132 4.46 -8.73 -7.96
N TYR A 133 3.23 -8.74 -8.47
CA TYR A 133 2.25 -9.75 -8.09
C TYR A 133 2.21 -10.87 -9.11
N ARG A 134 2.10 -12.11 -8.64
CA ARG A 134 1.51 -13.22 -9.39
C ARG A 134 0.11 -13.49 -8.86
N ASP A 135 -0.89 -13.28 -9.71
CA ASP A 135 -2.31 -13.48 -9.45
C ASP A 135 -3.01 -13.87 -10.77
N THR A 136 -3.23 -15.17 -10.95
CA THR A 136 -3.85 -15.73 -12.15
C THR A 136 -5.36 -15.54 -12.20
N ALA A 137 -6.00 -15.12 -11.10
CA ALA A 137 -7.41 -14.76 -11.10
C ALA A 137 -7.62 -13.33 -11.61
N SER A 138 -6.66 -12.43 -11.37
CA SER A 138 -6.70 -11.04 -11.83
C SER A 138 -6.14 -10.83 -13.24
N TYR A 139 -5.18 -11.65 -13.68
CA TYR A 139 -4.53 -11.50 -14.98
C TYR A 139 -4.37 -12.86 -15.68
N PHE A 140 -5.06 -13.06 -16.80
CA PHE A 140 -5.16 -14.35 -17.47
C PHE A 140 -5.46 -14.22 -18.96
N ALA A 141 -5.39 -15.34 -19.69
CA ALA A 141 -5.85 -15.42 -21.07
C ALA A 141 -7.22 -16.09 -21.13
N GLN A 142 -8.14 -15.56 -21.94
CA GLN A 142 -9.46 -16.12 -22.18
C GLN A 142 -9.87 -15.86 -23.62
N GLU A 143 -10.26 -16.92 -24.35
CA GLU A 143 -10.80 -16.82 -25.72
C GLU A 143 -9.90 -16.02 -26.69
N GLY A 144 -8.58 -16.23 -26.61
CA GLY A 144 -7.60 -15.51 -27.43
C GLY A 144 -7.33 -14.06 -27.01
N LEU A 145 -8.01 -13.57 -25.96
CA LEU A 145 -7.78 -12.26 -25.36
C LEU A 145 -6.93 -12.38 -24.10
N LEU A 146 -6.15 -11.34 -23.86
CA LEU A 146 -5.49 -11.09 -22.60
C LEU A 146 -6.43 -10.27 -21.71
N VAL A 147 -6.69 -10.71 -20.48
CA VAL A 147 -7.66 -10.11 -19.57
C VAL A 147 -6.98 -9.69 -18.28
N PHE A 148 -7.16 -8.43 -17.89
CA PHE A 148 -6.88 -7.92 -16.56
C PHE A 148 -8.20 -7.50 -15.90
N SER A 149 -8.61 -8.20 -14.86
CA SER A 149 -9.90 -8.00 -14.21
C SER A 149 -9.77 -8.06 -12.70
N ARG A 150 -9.95 -6.93 -12.01
CA ARG A 150 -9.91 -6.88 -10.54
C ARG A 150 -10.56 -5.62 -9.99
N PRO A 151 -11.15 -5.68 -8.78
CA PRO A 151 -11.65 -4.48 -8.14
C PRO A 151 -10.50 -3.65 -7.55
N LEU A 152 -10.54 -2.33 -7.81
CA LEU A 152 -9.49 -1.37 -7.49
C LEU A 152 -10.05 -0.16 -6.74
N GLY A 153 -9.63 0.02 -5.48
CA GLY A 153 -10.08 1.11 -4.61
C GLY A 153 -9.24 2.40 -4.68
N ILE A 154 -8.02 2.36 -5.22
CA ILE A 154 -7.16 3.55 -5.32
C ILE A 154 -7.78 4.56 -6.29
N LYS A 155 -7.63 5.86 -5.99
CA LYS A 155 -8.32 6.94 -6.72
C LYS A 155 -7.79 7.19 -8.12
N ARG A 156 -6.49 7.03 -8.35
CA ARG A 156 -5.86 7.25 -9.65
C ARG A 156 -5.12 6.00 -10.06
N ASN A 157 -5.43 5.45 -11.23
CA ASN A 157 -4.84 4.20 -11.67
C ASN A 157 -4.44 4.25 -13.14
N ALA A 158 -3.43 3.46 -13.51
CA ALA A 158 -3.14 3.12 -14.89
C ALA A 158 -2.90 1.62 -15.04
N VAL A 159 -3.35 1.03 -16.13
CA VAL A 159 -2.99 -0.32 -16.58
C VAL A 159 -2.22 -0.19 -17.89
N VAL A 160 -1.05 -0.79 -17.97
CA VAL A 160 -0.21 -0.77 -19.16
C VAL A 160 -0.12 -2.17 -19.73
N LEU A 161 -0.51 -2.30 -21.00
CA LEU A 161 -0.51 -3.56 -21.72
C LEU A 161 0.92 -4.02 -22.03
N PRO A 162 1.15 -5.33 -22.24
CA PRO A 162 2.44 -5.80 -22.73
C PRO A 162 2.76 -5.21 -24.11
N ALA A 163 4.04 -5.12 -24.46
CA ALA A 163 4.45 -4.70 -25.79
C ALA A 163 3.81 -5.59 -26.87
N GLY A 164 3.37 -5.00 -27.98
CA GLY A 164 2.71 -5.71 -29.08
C GLY A 164 1.24 -6.08 -28.81
N TYR A 165 0.58 -5.44 -27.85
CA TYR A 165 -0.85 -5.62 -27.57
C TYR A 165 -1.62 -4.31 -27.74
N GLU A 166 -2.85 -4.43 -28.24
CA GLU A 166 -3.81 -3.32 -28.32
C GLU A 166 -5.02 -3.55 -27.40
N LEU A 167 -5.65 -2.44 -26.98
CA LEU A 167 -6.87 -2.47 -26.18
C LEU A 167 -8.06 -2.90 -27.02
N VAL A 168 -8.80 -3.91 -26.56
CA VAL A 168 -10.05 -4.38 -27.17
C VAL A 168 -11.27 -3.86 -26.43
N SER A 169 -11.23 -3.83 -25.09
CA SER A 169 -12.33 -3.31 -24.29
C SER A 169 -11.87 -2.83 -22.93
N CYS A 170 -12.50 -1.77 -22.42
CA CYS A 170 -12.40 -1.31 -21.03
C CYS A 170 -13.81 -1.00 -20.52
N ASN A 171 -14.18 -1.54 -19.35
CA ASN A 171 -15.51 -1.35 -18.76
C ASN A 171 -15.65 -0.07 -17.92
N TYR A 172 -14.67 0.84 -17.94
CA TYR A 172 -14.67 2.07 -17.15
C TYR A 172 -14.15 3.26 -17.96
N PRO A 173 -14.73 4.48 -17.82
CA PRO A 173 -14.25 5.66 -18.52
C PRO A 173 -12.76 5.91 -18.26
N SER A 174 -11.97 5.89 -19.34
CA SER A 174 -10.51 5.89 -19.26
C SER A 174 -9.91 6.74 -20.39
N GLN A 175 -8.75 7.35 -20.10
CA GLN A 175 -7.86 7.89 -21.11
C GLN A 175 -6.98 6.74 -21.64
N VAL A 176 -6.87 6.66 -22.96
CA VAL A 176 -6.03 5.66 -23.63
C VAL A 176 -4.99 6.39 -24.45
N PHE A 177 -3.72 6.07 -24.23
CA PHE A 177 -2.60 6.71 -24.92
C PHE A 177 -1.45 5.72 -25.12
N THR A 178 -0.59 6.02 -26.09
CA THR A 178 0.62 5.26 -26.36
C THR A 178 1.79 5.87 -25.59
N GLU A 179 2.54 5.04 -24.88
CA GLU A 179 3.74 5.45 -24.15
C GLU A 179 4.94 5.61 -25.10
N PRO A 180 6.02 6.31 -24.67
CA PRO A 180 7.22 6.45 -25.49
C PRO A 180 7.85 5.12 -25.94
N ASP A 181 7.62 4.03 -25.20
CA ASP A 181 8.09 2.68 -25.53
C ASP A 181 7.12 1.89 -26.43
N GLY A 182 6.04 2.53 -26.90
CA GLY A 182 5.03 1.94 -27.77
C GLY A 182 3.95 1.12 -27.06
N ARG A 183 4.01 0.93 -25.74
CA ARG A 183 2.94 0.24 -25.01
C ARG A 183 1.69 1.12 -24.89
N ILE A 184 0.53 0.48 -24.82
CA ILE A 184 -0.74 1.16 -24.57
C ILE A 184 -0.98 1.26 -23.06
N ALA A 185 -1.20 2.49 -22.58
CA ALA A 185 -1.62 2.77 -21.22
C ALA A 185 -3.11 3.16 -21.18
N ILE A 186 -3.82 2.63 -20.19
CA ILE A 186 -5.23 2.89 -19.88
C ILE A 186 -5.28 3.51 -18.49
N SER A 187 -5.57 4.81 -18.41
CA SER A 187 -5.57 5.58 -17.15
C SER A 187 -6.97 6.05 -16.79
N TYR A 188 -7.35 5.94 -15.52
CA TYR A 188 -8.65 6.39 -15.04
C TYR A 188 -8.59 6.96 -13.61
N ILE A 189 -9.63 7.74 -13.29
CA ILE A 189 -9.87 8.29 -11.96
C ILE A 189 -11.12 7.63 -11.39
N ASN A 190 -11.02 6.99 -10.23
CA ASN A 190 -12.14 6.50 -9.45
C ASN A 190 -12.73 7.66 -8.63
N ALA A 191 -13.81 8.25 -9.10
CA ALA A 191 -14.52 9.33 -8.41
C ALA A 191 -15.44 8.84 -7.26
N GLY A 192 -15.75 7.55 -7.22
CA GLY A 192 -16.69 6.97 -6.25
C GLY A 192 -16.02 6.55 -4.93
N PRO A 193 -16.81 6.28 -3.88
CA PRO A 193 -16.29 5.76 -2.61
C PRO A 193 -15.94 4.27 -2.68
N ALA A 194 -16.54 3.51 -3.60
CA ALA A 194 -16.35 2.07 -3.77
C ALA A 194 -15.15 1.72 -4.66
N GLU A 195 -14.75 0.44 -4.64
CA GLU A 195 -13.80 -0.09 -5.62
C GLU A 195 -14.43 -0.15 -7.02
N VAL A 196 -13.64 0.14 -8.06
CA VAL A 196 -14.06 -0.06 -9.45
C VAL A 196 -13.80 -1.50 -9.84
N PRO A 197 -14.79 -2.32 -10.24
CA PRO A 197 -14.60 -3.67 -10.74
C PRO A 197 -14.04 -3.62 -12.17
N LEU A 198 -12.80 -3.15 -12.31
CA LEU A 198 -12.16 -2.90 -13.59
C LEU A 198 -11.98 -4.20 -14.37
N SER A 199 -12.32 -4.17 -15.65
CA SER A 199 -12.02 -5.20 -16.64
C SER A 199 -11.45 -4.54 -17.89
N VAL A 200 -10.22 -4.94 -18.23
CA VAL A 200 -9.49 -4.56 -19.44
C VAL A 200 -9.21 -5.82 -20.24
N LYS A 201 -9.54 -5.80 -21.52
CA LYS A 201 -9.22 -6.88 -22.46
C LYS A 201 -8.34 -6.34 -23.58
N ALA A 202 -7.35 -7.12 -23.95
CA ALA A 202 -6.40 -6.79 -25.00
C ALA A 202 -6.19 -7.97 -25.94
N ARG A 203 -5.74 -7.69 -27.16
CA ARG A 203 -5.30 -8.72 -28.10
C ARG A 203 -3.92 -8.39 -28.63
N ARG A 204 -3.20 -9.43 -29.07
CA ARG A 204 -1.91 -9.25 -29.72
C ARG A 204 -2.12 -8.55 -31.07
N LEU A 205 -1.24 -7.62 -31.40
CA LEU A 205 -1.19 -7.01 -32.73
C LEU A 205 -0.85 -8.07 -33.80
N PRO A 206 -1.33 -7.89 -35.05
CA PRO A 206 -0.98 -8.76 -36.18
C PRO A 206 0.53 -8.86 -36.43
#